data_AF-A0A1J9U3V3-F1
#
_entry.id   AF-A0A1J9U3V3-F1
#
_cell.length_a   1.000
_cell.length_b   1.000
_cell.length_c   1.000
_cell.angle_alpha   90.00
_cell.angle_beta   90.00
_cell.angle_gamma   90.00
#
_symmetry.space_group_name_H-M   'P 1'
#
loop_
_entity.id
_entity.type
_entity.pdbx_description
1 polymer ?
#
loop_
_entity_poly.entity_id
_entity_poly.type
_entity_poly.pdbx_seq_one_letter_code
_entity_poly.pdbx_strand_id
1 'polypeptide(L)' 'MKIWFYEKTAQLDELLGIWDNVPTIPRIGEKVEILKTVRTVTDIKYVKNGNNFRVEIITN' A
#
# COMPACT_ATOMS: atom_id res chain seq x y z
N MET A 1 -1.37 11.51 6.41
CA MET A 1 -0.49 10.59 5.65
C MET A 1 -1.29 9.92 4.55
N LYS A 2 -0.71 9.71 3.37
CA LYS A 2 -1.37 9.11 2.20
C LYS A 2 -0.70 7.78 1.86
N ILE A 3 -1.50 6.72 1.76
CA ILE A 3 -1.04 5.36 1.48
C ILE A 3 -1.59 4.90 0.12
N TRP A 4 -0.73 4.32 -0.70
CA TRP A 4 -1.07 3.75 -1.99
C TRP A 4 -0.94 2.24 -1.87
N PHE A 5 -2.01 1.51 -2.20
CA PHE A 5 -2.01 0.05 -2.16
C PHE A 5 -1.84 -0.53 -3.54
N TYR A 6 -0.92 -1.47 -3.66
CA TYR A 6 -0.62 -2.18 -4.89
C TYR A 6 -0.81 -3.68 -4.71
N GLU A 7 -1.21 -4.36 -5.78
CA GLU A 7 -1.17 -5.81 -5.89
C GLU A 7 0.08 -6.22 -6.67
N LYS A 8 0.84 -7.15 -6.12
CA LYS A 8 2.02 -7.68 -6.80
C LYS A 8 1.58 -8.60 -7.95
N THR A 9 1.81 -8.18 -9.19
CA THR A 9 1.57 -9.02 -10.37
C THR A 9 2.90 -9.50 -10.99
N ALA A 10 2.81 -10.43 -11.97
CA ALA A 10 3.98 -10.96 -12.66
C ALA A 10 4.69 -9.93 -13.58
N GLN A 11 4.02 -8.83 -13.94
CA GLN A 11 4.55 -7.84 -14.87
C GLN A 11 4.84 -6.52 -14.15
N LEU A 12 3.83 -5.92 -13.51
CA LEU A 12 3.92 -4.63 -12.81
C LEU A 12 2.95 -4.59 -11.63
N ASP A 13 3.34 -3.91 -10.55
CA ASP A 13 2.47 -3.68 -9.40
C ASP A 13 1.21 -2.88 -9.81
N GLU A 14 0.02 -3.45 -9.61
CA GLU A 14 -1.27 -2.84 -10.00
C GLU A 14 -1.82 -1.98 -8.85
N LEU A 15 -2.21 -0.74 -9.13
CA LEU A 15 -2.77 0.16 -8.11
C LEU A 15 -4.20 -0.25 -7.74
N LEU A 16 -4.38 -0.73 -6.50
CA LEU A 16 -5.69 -1.13 -5.97
C LEU A 16 -6.49 0.03 -5.39
N GLY A 17 -5.80 1.02 -4.82
CA GLY A 17 -6.49 2.12 -4.15
C GLY A 17 -5.55 3.06 -3.41
N ILE A 18 -6.09 4.23 -3.08
CA ILE A 18 -5.38 5.28 -2.37
C ILE A 18 -6.19 5.62 -1.13
N TRP A 19 -5.55 5.54 0.03
CA TRP A 19 -6.17 5.89 1.31
C TRP A 19 -5.56 7.19 1.82
N ASP A 20 -6.43 8.15 2.10
CA ASP A 20 -6.07 9.44 2.68
C ASP A 20 -6.36 9.42 4.19
N ASN A 21 -5.58 10.21 4.94
CA ASN A 21 -5.72 10.39 6.40
C ASN A 21 -5.58 9.10 7.23
N VAL A 22 -4.78 8.13 6.76
CA VAL A 22 -4.53 6.90 7.53
C VAL A 22 -3.70 7.21 8.78
N PRO A 23 -4.13 6.77 9.98
CA PRO A 23 -3.43 7.05 11.24
C PRO A 23 -2.18 6.18 11.44
N THR A 24 -2.13 5.01 10.82
CA THR A 24 -1.07 4.00 11.01
C THR A 24 -0.71 3.33 9.70
N ILE A 25 0.58 3.04 9.51
CA ILE A 25 1.03 2.22 8.39
C ILE A 25 0.91 0.74 8.81
N PRO A 26 0.17 -0.09 8.05
CA PRO A 26 0.18 -1.54 8.22
C PRO A 26 1.58 -2.14 8.22
N ARG A 27 1.78 -3.24 8.94
CA ARG A 27 3.06 -3.96 9.00
C ARG A 27 3.08 -5.12 8.00
N ILE A 28 4.29 -5.54 7.60
CA ILE A 28 4.47 -6.75 6.78
C ILE A 28 3.86 -7.95 7.52
N GLY A 29 3.03 -8.73 6.83
CA GLY A 29 2.27 -9.85 7.37
C GLY A 29 0.90 -9.48 7.95
N GLU A 30 0.58 -8.19 8.12
CA GLU A 30 -0.78 -7.78 8.50
C GLU A 30 -1.76 -7.96 7.33
N LYS A 31 -3.02 -8.22 7.69
CA LYS A 31 -4.12 -8.33 6.75
C LYS A 31 -4.84 -7.00 6.66
N VAL A 32 -5.06 -6.54 5.43
CA VAL A 32 -5.80 -5.31 5.13
C VAL A 32 -6.95 -5.62 4.19
N GLU A 33 -8.11 -5.02 4.43
CA GLU A 33 -9.26 -5.16 3.54
C GLU A 33 -9.26 -4.02 2.52
N ILE A 34 -9.13 -4.38 1.24
CA ILE A 34 -9.09 -3.44 0.12
C ILE A 34 -10.13 -3.92 -0.91
N LEU A 35 -11.07 -3.04 -1.29
CA LEU A 35 -12.14 -3.36 -2.24
C LEU A 35 -12.94 -4.62 -1.85
N LYS A 36 -13.23 -4.81 -0.55
CA LYS A 36 -13.91 -5.99 0.02
C LYS A 36 -13.13 -7.31 -0.09
N THR A 37 -11.84 -7.24 -0.42
CA THR A 37 -10.94 -8.39 -0.45
C THR A 37 -9.89 -8.23 0.64
N VAL A 38 -9.72 -9.26 1.47
CA VAL A 38 -8.66 -9.31 2.47
C VAL A 38 -7.37 -9.73 1.80
N ARG A 39 -6.34 -8.89 1.92
CA ARG A 39 -5.02 -9.08 1.30
C ARG A 39 -3.94 -9.01 2.38
N THR A 40 -2.81 -9.67 2.15
CA THR A 40 -1.70 -9.65 3.11
C THR A 40 -0.64 -8.67 2.65
N VAL A 41 -0.15 -7.82 3.55
CA VAL A 41 0.95 -6.91 3.26
C VAL A 41 2.24 -7.71 3.10
N THR A 42 2.87 -7.58 1.94
CA THR A 42 4.10 -8.29 1.59
C THR A 42 5.33 -7.38 1.57
N ASP A 43 5.15 -6.09 1.28
CA ASP A 43 6.24 -5.12 1.25
C ASP A 43 5.71 -3.70 1.47
N ILE A 44 6.58 -2.80 1.94
CA ILE A 44 6.27 -1.40 2.25
C ILE A 44 7.40 -0.52 1.69
N LYS A 45 7.08 0.36 0.75
CA LYS A 45 8.02 1.31 0.16
C LYS A 45 7.71 2.73 0.63
N TYR A 46 8.75 3.46 1.02
CA TYR A 46 8.67 4.86 1.42
C TYR A 46 9.23 5.74 0.30
N VAL A 47 8.36 6.49 -0.38
CA VAL A 47 8.72 7.30 -1.53
C VAL A 47 8.69 8.77 -1.16
N LYS A 48 9.84 9.44 -1.30
CA LYS A 48 9.99 10.89 -1.10
C LYS A 48 10.40 11.53 -2.42
N ASN A 49 9.58 12.46 -2.92
CA ASN A 49 9.88 13.26 -4.10
C ASN A 49 9.72 14.76 -3.77
N GLY A 50 10.84 15.42 -3.49
CA GLY A 50 10.86 16.78 -2.96
C GLY A 50 10.12 16.88 -1.61
N ASN A 51 9.09 17.74 -1.56
CA ASN A 51 8.22 17.90 -0.39
C ASN A 51 7.09 16.85 -0.31
N ASN A 52 6.91 16.04 -1.35
CA ASN A 52 5.89 14.99 -1.35
C ASN A 52 6.42 13.72 -0.73
N PHE A 53 5.71 13.19 0.26
CA PHE A 53 5.97 11.90 0.89
C PHE A 53 4.75 11.01 0.73
N ARG A 54 4.94 9.81 0.18
CA ARG A 54 3.90 8.77 0.11
C ARG A 54 4.44 7.43 0.55
N VAL A 55 3.55 6.62 1.12
CA VAL A 55 3.83 5.24 1.49
C VAL A 55 3.13 4.34 0.48
N GLU A 56 3.84 3.39 -0.09
CA GLU A 56 3.30 2.39 -1.02
C GLU A 56 3.31 1.03 -0.31
N ILE A 57 2.18 0.35 -0.28
CA ILE A 57 2.00 -0.95 0.35
C ILE A 57 1.72 -1.96 -0.74
N ILE A 58 2.51 -3.03 -0.77
CA ILE A 58 2.37 -4.10 -1.76
C ILE A 58 1.72 -5.29 -1.08
N THR A 59 0.70 -5.83 -1.73
CA THR A 59 -0.13 -6.93 -1.22
C THR A 59 -0.16 -8.12 -2.17
N ASN A 60 -0.49 -9.30 -1.63
CA ASN A 60 -0.78 -10.52 -2.40
C ASN A 60 -2.24 -10.97 -2.25
#